data_AF-A0AAJ1B9G5-F1
#
_entry.id   AF-A0AAJ1B9G5-F1
#
_cell.length_a   1.000
_cell.length_b   1.000
_cell.length_c   1.000
_cell.angle_alpha   90.00
_cell.angle_beta   90.00
_cell.angle_gamma   90.00
#
_symmetry.space_group_name_H-M   'P 1'
#
loop_
_entity.id
_entity.type
_entity.pdbx_description
1 polymer ?
#
loop_
_entity_poly.entity_id
_entity_poly.type
_entity_poly.pdbx_seq_one_letter_code
_entity_poly.pdbx_strand_id
1 'polypeptide(L)'
;LTDEFPDVKIEVIDATVNTVLQGMLVEEAVAYKQMGATFEETVAYINKIKITGRIFFTIGGMDYLVHGGRVGKLSGIAAGALGIKPLILLKEGEI
;
A
#
# COMPACT_ATOMS: atom_id res chain seq x y z
N LEU A 1 -7.50 20.19 -1.97
CA LEU A 1 -6.66 19.87 -3.15
C LEU A 1 -7.29 20.33 -4.46
N THR A 2 -8.34 19.70 -4.97
CA THR A 2 -9.03 20.17 -6.19
C THR A 2 -9.57 21.58 -6.05
N ASP A 3 -10.13 21.91 -4.88
CA ASP A 3 -10.66 23.26 -4.57
C ASP A 3 -9.55 24.32 -4.42
N GLU A 4 -8.33 23.89 -4.14
CA GLU A 4 -7.16 24.78 -3.97
C GLU A 4 -6.42 25.00 -5.31
N PHE A 5 -6.55 24.07 -6.26
CA PHE A 5 -5.85 24.10 -7.55
C PHE A 5 -6.82 23.79 -8.70
N PRO A 6 -7.76 24.70 -9.02
CA PRO A 6 -8.85 24.43 -9.96
C PRO A 6 -8.38 24.17 -11.40
N ASP A 7 -7.22 24.69 -11.79
CA ASP A 7 -6.65 24.52 -13.14
C ASP A 7 -5.74 23.29 -13.27
N VAL A 8 -5.55 22.52 -12.20
CA VAL A 8 -4.68 21.34 -12.18
C VAL A 8 -5.54 20.08 -12.10
N LYS A 9 -5.29 19.13 -13.01
CA LYS A 9 -5.92 17.81 -12.93
C LYS A 9 -5.20 16.96 -11.88
N ILE A 10 -5.93 16.56 -10.85
CA ILE A 10 -5.40 15.79 -9.71
C ILE A 10 -6.26 14.54 -9.54
N GLU A 11 -5.61 13.38 -9.40
CA GLU A 11 -6.23 12.11 -9.04
C GLU A 11 -5.54 11.57 -7.79
N VAL A 12 -6.33 11.13 -6.80
CA VAL A 12 -5.82 10.51 -5.58
C VAL A 12 -6.04 9.00 -5.67
N ILE A 13 -4.96 8.25 -5.81
CA ILE A 13 -5.00 6.79 -5.88
C ILE A 13 -4.69 6.22 -4.50
N ASP A 14 -5.66 5.53 -3.90
CA ASP A 14 -5.37 4.61 -2.81
C ASP A 14 -4.58 3.41 -3.36
N ALA A 15 -3.32 3.31 -2.94
CA ALA A 15 -2.39 2.29 -3.42
C ALA A 15 -2.72 0.90 -2.87
N THR A 16 -3.37 0.80 -1.70
CA THR A 16 -3.64 -0.45 -0.94
C THR A 16 -2.42 -1.33 -0.63
N VAL A 17 -1.22 -0.83 -0.96
CA VAL A 17 0.10 -1.40 -0.66
C VAL A 17 0.99 -0.30 -0.09
N ASN A 18 2.12 -0.67 0.52
CA ASN A 18 3.05 0.28 1.13
C ASN A 18 4.51 -0.06 0.79
N THR A 19 5.45 0.69 1.39
CA THR A 19 6.91 0.49 1.27
C THR A 19 7.39 0.45 -0.20
N VAL A 20 8.33 -0.43 -0.54
CA VAL A 20 8.91 -0.59 -1.87
C VAL A 20 7.84 -0.79 -2.95
N LEU A 21 6.78 -1.57 -2.70
CA LEU A 21 5.75 -1.80 -3.70
C LEU A 21 4.95 -0.53 -4.04
N GLN A 22 4.69 0.34 -3.06
CA GLN A 22 4.10 1.64 -3.34
C GLN A 22 5.04 2.52 -4.18
N GLY A 23 6.34 2.47 -3.90
CA GLY A 23 7.37 3.15 -4.72
C GLY A 23 7.38 2.64 -6.16
N MET A 24 7.29 1.32 -6.36
CA MET A 24 7.22 0.71 -7.69
C MET A 24 5.99 1.17 -8.48
N LEU A 25 4.83 1.38 -7.84
CA LEU A 25 3.66 1.96 -8.52
C LEU A 25 3.93 3.38 -9.03
N VAL A 26 4.74 4.17 -8.31
CA VAL A 26 5.15 5.51 -8.76
C VAL A 26 6.12 5.40 -9.95
N GLU A 27 7.09 4.50 -9.89
CA GLU A 27 8.03 4.26 -11.00
C GLU A 27 7.29 3.82 -12.27
N GLU A 28 6.32 2.90 -12.15
CA GLU A 28 5.46 2.47 -13.26
C GLU A 28 4.63 3.62 -13.82
N ALA A 29 4.13 4.53 -12.97
CA ALA A 29 3.36 5.70 -13.43
C ALA A 29 4.24 6.64 -14.26
N VAL A 30 5.47 6.89 -13.79
CA VAL A 30 6.46 7.71 -14.50
C VAL A 30 6.84 7.06 -15.82
N ALA A 31 7.15 5.76 -15.82
CA ALA A 31 7.52 5.01 -17.03
C ALA A 31 6.40 5.04 -18.07
N TYR A 32 5.16 4.74 -17.67
CA TYR A 32 4.02 4.73 -18.57
C TYR A 32 3.74 6.12 -19.15
N LYS A 33 3.91 7.18 -18.34
CA LYS A 33 3.81 8.55 -18.81
C LYS A 33 4.92 8.90 -19.83
N GLN A 34 6.16 8.46 -19.58
CA GLN A 34 7.29 8.67 -20.49
C GLN A 34 7.11 7.95 -21.84
N MET A 35 6.34 6.87 -21.88
CA MET A 35 5.92 6.19 -23.12
C MET A 35 4.86 6.97 -23.92
N GLY A 36 4.42 8.13 -23.44
CA GLY A 36 3.47 9.01 -24.13
C GLY A 36 2.02 8.85 -23.68
N ALA A 37 1.73 8.04 -22.65
CA ALA A 37 0.38 7.88 -22.13
C ALA A 37 -0.22 9.21 -21.64
N THR A 38 -1.51 9.35 -21.80
CA THR A 38 -2.30 10.45 -21.22
C THR A 38 -2.40 10.31 -19.70
N PHE A 39 -2.89 11.35 -19.04
CA PHE A 39 -3.13 11.31 -17.59
C PHE A 39 -4.12 10.20 -17.23
N GLU A 40 -5.21 10.10 -17.98
CA GLU A 40 -6.31 9.15 -17.76
C GLU A 40 -5.85 7.71 -17.98
N GLU A 41 -5.06 7.47 -19.03
CA GLU A 41 -4.48 6.15 -19.29
C GLU A 41 -3.51 5.75 -18.19
N THR A 42 -2.69 6.68 -17.69
CA THR A 42 -1.76 6.42 -16.59
C THR A 42 -2.52 6.08 -15.30
N VAL A 43 -3.54 6.85 -14.95
CA VAL A 43 -4.41 6.56 -13.79
C VAL A 43 -5.08 5.19 -13.91
N ALA A 44 -5.64 4.87 -15.07
CA ALA A 44 -6.29 3.59 -15.31
C ALA A 44 -5.30 2.42 -15.22
N TYR A 45 -4.09 2.59 -15.78
CA TYR A 45 -3.02 1.62 -15.71
C TYR A 45 -2.59 1.33 -14.27
N ILE A 46 -2.32 2.36 -13.47
CA ILE A 46 -1.92 2.19 -12.07
C ILE A 46 -3.01 1.53 -11.23
N ASN A 47 -4.28 1.92 -11.40
CA ASN A 47 -5.39 1.26 -10.72
C ASN A 47 -5.55 -0.22 -11.12
N LYS A 48 -5.20 -0.57 -12.37
CA LYS A 48 -5.20 -1.95 -12.85
C LYS A 48 -4.06 -2.78 -12.24
N ILE A 49 -2.85 -2.24 -12.15
CA ILE A 49 -1.68 -3.03 -11.72
C ILE A 49 -1.54 -3.12 -10.19
N LYS A 50 -2.06 -2.14 -9.42
CA LYS A 50 -1.89 -2.12 -7.96
C LYS A 50 -2.37 -3.41 -7.26
N ILE A 51 -3.44 -4.02 -7.76
CA ILE A 51 -4.03 -5.25 -7.20
C ILE A 51 -3.15 -6.50 -7.39
N THR A 52 -2.09 -6.40 -8.19
CA THR A 52 -1.16 -7.50 -8.43
C THR A 52 -0.03 -7.55 -7.39
N GLY A 53 0.19 -6.45 -6.68
CA GLY A 53 1.19 -6.34 -5.62
C GLY A 53 0.86 -7.24 -4.43
N ARG A 54 1.87 -7.89 -3.87
CA ARG A 54 1.74 -8.72 -2.65
C ARG A 54 2.87 -8.42 -1.69
N ILE A 55 2.52 -8.11 -0.44
CA ILE A 55 3.49 -7.90 0.62
C ILE A 55 3.30 -9.02 1.64
N PHE A 56 4.36 -9.82 1.79
CA PHE A 56 4.51 -10.76 2.88
C PHE A 56 5.71 -10.34 3.71
N PHE A 57 5.56 -10.27 5.02
CA PHE A 57 6.65 -9.90 5.91
C PHE A 57 6.57 -10.63 7.25
N THR A 58 7.65 -10.57 8.00
CA THR A 58 7.71 -11.05 9.38
C THR A 58 8.26 -9.94 10.27
N ILE A 59 8.06 -10.08 11.57
CA ILE A 59 8.50 -9.12 12.58
C ILE A 59 9.03 -9.85 13.81
N GLY A 60 9.89 -9.16 14.57
CA GLY A 60 10.44 -9.69 15.82
C GLY A 60 9.42 -9.75 16.97
N GLY A 61 8.37 -8.94 16.93
CA GLY A 61 7.32 -8.89 17.94
C GLY A 61 6.13 -8.03 17.52
N MET A 62 4.95 -8.30 18.10
CA MET A 62 3.67 -7.66 17.72
C MET A 62 3.45 -6.28 18.34
N ASP A 63 4.24 -5.88 19.35
CA ASP A 63 3.96 -4.71 20.18
C ASP A 63 3.75 -3.44 19.36
N TYR A 64 4.60 -3.16 18.36
CA TYR A 64 4.46 -1.97 17.54
C TYR A 64 3.21 -1.96 16.65
N LEU A 65 2.81 -3.13 16.12
CA LEU A 65 1.57 -3.21 15.31
C LEU A 65 0.33 -2.99 16.18
N VAL A 66 0.33 -3.51 17.42
CA VAL A 66 -0.76 -3.35 18.38
C VAL A 66 -0.84 -1.92 18.90
N HIS A 67 0.29 -1.35 19.37
CA HIS A 67 0.33 0.04 19.85
C HIS A 67 0.00 1.02 18.72
N GLY A 68 0.41 0.70 17.50
CA GLY A 68 0.03 1.46 16.32
C GLY A 68 -1.46 1.33 15.97
N GLY A 69 -2.18 0.31 16.44
CA GLY A 69 -3.55 0.06 15.99
C GLY A 69 -3.64 -0.44 14.54
N ARG A 70 -2.55 -0.99 14.00
CA ARG A 70 -2.49 -1.55 12.63
C ARG A 70 -2.90 -3.01 12.60
N VAL A 71 -3.01 -3.64 13.77
CA VAL A 71 -3.55 -4.98 13.99
C VAL A 71 -4.47 -4.95 15.21
N GLY A 72 -5.54 -5.72 15.18
CA GLY A 72 -6.44 -5.88 16.32
C GLY A 72 -5.73 -6.39 17.58
N LYS A 73 -6.07 -5.86 18.75
CA LYS A 73 -5.43 -6.22 20.03
C LYS A 73 -5.46 -7.73 20.32
N LEU A 74 -6.53 -8.42 19.92
CA LEU A 74 -6.72 -9.86 20.17
C LEU A 74 -5.78 -10.75 19.34
N SER A 75 -5.56 -10.43 18.05
CA SER A 75 -4.63 -11.18 17.19
C SER A 75 -3.16 -10.94 17.58
N GLY A 76 -2.83 -9.74 18.06
CA GLY A 76 -1.47 -9.41 18.55
C GLY A 76 -1.04 -10.21 19.78
N ILE A 77 -1.96 -10.43 20.75
CA ILE A 77 -1.67 -11.14 22.01
C ILE A 77 -1.41 -12.64 21.75
N ALA A 78 -2.19 -13.28 20.88
CA ALA A 78 -2.07 -14.71 20.61
C ALA A 78 -0.73 -15.10 19.97
N ALA A 79 -0.20 -14.28 19.06
CA ALA A 79 1.09 -14.54 18.40
C ALA A 79 2.29 -14.33 19.35
N GLY A 80 2.25 -13.27 20.18
CA GLY A 80 3.33 -12.96 21.12
C GLY A 80 3.51 -14.03 22.21
N ALA A 81 2.43 -14.58 22.74
CA ALA A 81 2.47 -15.57 23.81
C ALA A 81 3.10 -16.92 23.41
N LEU A 82 3.05 -17.29 22.13
CA LEU A 82 3.55 -18.58 21.63
C LEU A 82 5.01 -18.55 21.17
N GLY A 83 5.66 -17.37 21.14
CA GLY A 83 7.02 -17.22 20.62
C GLY A 83 7.17 -17.56 19.12
N ILE A 84 6.05 -17.60 18.39
CA ILE A 84 6.01 -17.89 16.95
C ILE A 84 6.27 -16.60 16.19
N LYS A 85 7.18 -16.64 15.21
CA LYS A 85 7.38 -15.53 14.27
C LYS A 85 6.25 -15.56 13.23
N PRO A 86 5.36 -14.55 13.19
CA PRO A 86 4.25 -14.56 12.25
C PRO A 86 4.75 -14.27 10.83
N LEU A 87 4.15 -14.93 9.83
CA LEU A 87 4.18 -14.48 8.45
C LEU A 87 2.88 -13.69 8.21
N ILE A 88 3.03 -12.42 7.86
CA ILE A 88 1.94 -11.46 7.77
C ILE A 88 1.73 -11.10 6.30
N LEU A 89 0.47 -11.05 5.88
CA LEU A 89 0.05 -10.60 4.55
C LEU A 89 -0.59 -9.22 4.68
N LEU A 90 -0.15 -8.25 3.88
CA LEU A 90 -0.95 -7.04 3.64
C LEU A 90 -1.99 -7.33 2.57
N LYS A 91 -3.27 -7.12 2.88
CA LYS A 91 -4.38 -7.32 1.94
C LYS A 91 -5.30 -6.12 2.00
N GLU A 92 -5.60 -5.53 0.83
CA GLU A 92 -6.55 -4.41 0.71
C GLU A 92 -6.20 -3.22 1.63
N GLY A 93 -4.91 -2.97 1.85
CA GLY A 93 -4.41 -1.90 2.72
C GLY A 93 -4.34 -2.24 4.21
N GLU A 94 -4.78 -3.44 4.62
CA GLU A 94 -4.81 -3.89 6.02
C GLU A 94 -3.90 -5.09 6.29
N ILE A 95 -3.50 -5.22 7.56
CA ILE A 95 -2.66 -6.30 8.08
C ILE A 95 -3.51 -7.33 8.84
#